data_AF-A0A965N5Y9-F1
#
_entry.id   AF-A0A965N5Y9-F1
#
_cell.length_a   1.000
_cell.length_b   1.000
_cell.length_c   1.000
_cell.angle_alpha   90.00
_cell.angle_beta   90.00
_cell.angle_gamma   90.00
#
_symmetry.space_group_name_H-M   'P 1'
#
loop_
_entity.id
_entity.type
_entity.pdbx_description
1 polymer ?
#
loop_
_entity_poly.entity_id
_entity_poly.type
_entity_poly.pdbx_seq_one_letter_code
_entity_poly.pdbx_strand_id
1 'polypeptide(L)'
;MGFITSPEGELIGDDVMDGERVQNFEPGVFRYLGPGQQVTVPSLDSPDGQFEPFLRAMLRAMAAGIGVPYTSLSADYSQTNYSSSRLELLESRDHWRILQSWMIENFHRRVFHEWIELAVLSNALSLPGYELAPERFKAARWMPR
;
A
#
# COMPACT_ATOMS: atom_id res chain seq x y z
N MET A 1 21.64 12.63 -23.54
CA MET A 1 22.60 12.85 -24.64
C MET A 1 22.34 14.23 -25.23
N GLY A 2 23.24 15.19 -25.01
CA GLY A 2 23.19 16.49 -25.70
C GLY A 2 23.84 16.37 -27.07
N PHE A 3 23.28 17.03 -28.08
CA PHE A 3 23.83 17.00 -29.45
C PHE A 3 24.31 18.39 -29.82
N ILE A 4 25.46 18.46 -30.48
CA ILE A 4 25.96 19.68 -31.14
C ILE A 4 25.72 19.51 -32.63
N THR A 5 25.10 20.50 -33.26
CA THR A 5 24.87 20.54 -34.70
C THR A 5 25.56 21.76 -35.31
N SER A 6 26.11 21.60 -36.51
CA SER A 6 26.69 22.68 -37.32
C SER A 6 26.16 22.57 -38.75
N PRO A 7 25.76 23.69 -39.38
CA PRO A 7 25.31 23.72 -40.77
C PRO A 7 26.43 23.52 -41.81
N GLU A 8 27.72 23.64 -41.43
CA GLU A 8 28.87 23.67 -42.37
C GLU A 8 29.66 22.35 -42.49
N GLY A 9 29.21 21.26 -41.86
CA GLY A 9 29.95 20.00 -41.83
C GLY A 9 31.03 19.94 -40.74
N GLU A 10 31.83 18.87 -40.78
CA GLU A 10 32.56 18.24 -39.65
C GLU A 10 32.86 19.11 -38.42
N LEU A 11 32.29 18.70 -37.28
CA LEU A 11 32.61 19.23 -35.96
C LEU A 11 34.02 18.77 -35.55
N ILE A 12 34.95 19.71 -35.44
CA ILE A 12 36.31 19.47 -34.90
C ILE A 12 36.19 19.47 -33.37
N GLY A 13 36.40 18.32 -32.73
CA GLY A 13 36.48 18.20 -31.28
C GLY A 13 37.88 18.55 -30.78
N ASP A 14 37.97 19.20 -29.61
CA ASP A 14 39.24 19.69 -29.06
C ASP A 14 40.16 18.59 -28.51
N ASP A 15 39.77 17.31 -28.54
CA ASP A 15 40.68 16.17 -28.35
C ASP A 15 40.05 14.86 -28.88
N VAL A 16 40.87 14.02 -29.53
CA VAL A 16 40.52 12.65 -29.92
C VAL A 16 41.32 11.70 -29.03
N MET A 17 40.65 11.00 -28.11
CA MET A 17 41.23 9.88 -27.37
C MET A 17 40.55 8.58 -27.80
N ASP A 18 41.35 7.57 -28.17
CA ASP A 18 40.87 6.22 -28.56
C ASP A 18 39.80 6.17 -29.68
N GLY A 19 39.81 7.14 -30.60
CA GLY A 19 38.89 7.16 -31.74
C GLY A 19 37.46 7.58 -31.40
N GLU A 20 37.19 7.91 -30.14
CA GLU A 20 35.94 8.53 -29.71
C GLU A 20 36.13 10.05 -29.57
N ARG A 21 35.17 10.81 -30.12
CA ARG A 21 35.12 12.27 -29.97
C ARG A 21 34.69 12.59 -28.54
N VAL A 22 35.64 12.93 -27.66
CA VAL A 22 35.34 13.21 -26.25
C VAL A 22 34.89 14.66 -26.11
N GLN A 23 33.60 14.87 -25.89
CA GLN A 23 33.09 16.11 -25.31
C GLN A 23 32.55 15.82 -23.92
N ASN A 24 33.23 16.33 -22.89
CA ASN A 24 32.77 16.19 -21.52
C ASN A 24 31.49 17.03 -21.32
N PHE A 25 30.41 16.36 -20.95
CA PHE A 25 29.16 16.99 -20.56
C PHE A 25 29.14 17.19 -19.04
N GLU A 26 29.48 18.39 -18.59
CA GLU A 26 29.47 18.78 -17.17
C GLU A 26 28.27 19.71 -16.88
N PRO A 27 27.41 19.39 -15.90
CA PRO A 27 26.30 20.25 -15.52
C PRO A 27 26.80 21.61 -14.98
N GLY A 28 26.20 22.72 -15.45
CA GLY A 28 26.46 24.06 -14.90
C GLY A 28 27.63 24.83 -15.51
N VAL A 29 28.28 24.28 -16.54
CA VAL A 29 29.36 24.97 -17.29
C VAL A 29 28.80 25.54 -18.60
N PHE A 30 29.06 26.83 -18.85
CA PHE A 30 28.76 27.47 -20.13
C PHE A 30 29.99 27.44 -21.03
N ARG A 31 29.87 26.80 -22.21
CA ARG A 31 30.91 26.78 -23.24
C ARG A 31 30.51 27.70 -24.39
N TYR A 32 31.48 28.46 -24.91
CA TYR A 32 31.28 29.24 -26.12
C TYR A 32 31.24 28.31 -27.34
N LEU A 33 30.27 28.54 -28.21
CA LEU A 33 30.10 27.80 -29.46
C LEU A 33 30.72 28.57 -30.62
N GLY A 34 31.21 27.84 -31.61
CA GLY A 34 31.66 28.44 -32.87
C GLY A 34 30.48 29.11 -33.61
N PRO A 35 30.75 30.08 -34.51
CA PRO A 35 29.72 30.69 -35.33
C PRO A 35 28.88 29.63 -36.07
N GLY A 36 27.56 29.68 -35.93
CA GLY A 36 26.64 28.72 -36.57
C GLY A 36 26.42 27.39 -35.83
N GLN A 37 27.15 27.11 -34.76
CA GLN A 37 26.95 25.91 -33.95
C GLN A 37 25.78 26.07 -32.97
N GLN A 38 25.01 25.01 -32.78
CA GLN A 38 23.90 24.97 -31.82
C GLN A 38 23.98 23.75 -30.91
N VAL A 39 23.72 23.94 -29.63
CA VAL A 39 23.60 22.87 -28.63
C VAL A 39 22.13 22.60 -28.36
N THR A 40 21.73 21.34 -28.53
CA THR A 40 20.43 20.85 -28.08
C THR A 40 20.65 20.05 -26.81
N VAL A 41 20.26 20.62 -25.67
CA VAL A 41 20.20 19.91 -24.39
C VAL A 41 18.86 19.16 -24.35
N PRO A 42 18.82 17.83 -24.16
CA PRO A 42 17.57 17.13 -23.95
C PRO A 42 16.91 17.66 -22.68
N SER A 43 15.61 17.93 -22.72
CA SER A 43 14.85 18.20 -21.51
C SER A 43 14.94 16.97 -20.61
N LEU A 44 15.52 17.13 -19.43
CA LEU A 44 15.45 16.15 -18.35
C LEU A 44 14.14 16.41 -17.59
N ASP A 45 13.01 16.33 -18.29
CA ASP A 45 11.72 16.37 -17.60
C ASP A 45 11.55 15.05 -16.84
N SER A 46 11.44 15.16 -15.52
CA SER A 46 10.93 14.06 -14.73
C SER A 46 9.47 13.85 -15.15
N PRO A 47 9.02 12.63 -15.45
CA PRO A 47 7.62 12.39 -15.80
C PRO A 47 6.73 12.71 -14.59
N ASP A 48 6.26 13.95 -14.55
CA ASP A 48 5.39 14.45 -13.50
C ASP A 48 4.01 13.78 -13.66
N GLY A 49 3.46 13.27 -12.56
CA GLY A 49 2.12 12.66 -12.54
C GLY A 49 2.04 11.14 -12.64
N GLN A 50 3.13 10.40 -12.85
CA GLN A 50 3.10 8.92 -12.84
C GLN A 50 3.23 8.30 -11.44
N PHE A 51 3.60 9.12 -10.45
CA PHE A 51 3.78 8.65 -9.08
C PHE A 51 2.48 8.22 -8.42
N GLU A 52 1.39 8.96 -8.61
CA GLU A 52 0.09 8.61 -8.03
C GLU A 52 -0.48 7.30 -8.61
N PRO A 53 -0.52 7.07 -9.94
CA PRO A 53 -0.90 5.78 -10.50
C PRO A 53 -0.07 4.60 -9.96
N PHE A 54 1.25 4.80 -9.82
CA PHE A 54 2.16 3.80 -9.27
C PHE A 54 1.82 3.46 -7.81
N LEU A 55 1.69 4.48 -6.93
CA LEU A 55 1.30 4.26 -5.54
C LEU A 55 -0.07 3.60 -5.42
N ARG A 56 -1.03 4.03 -6.24
CA ARG A 56 -2.38 3.45 -6.28
C ARG A 56 -2.35 1.96 -6.65
N ALA A 57 -1.50 1.58 -7.60
CA ALA A 57 -1.31 0.17 -7.96
C ALA A 57 -0.69 -0.64 -6.81
N MET A 58 0.32 -0.09 -6.12
CA MET A 58 0.93 -0.74 -4.95
C MET A 58 -0.06 -0.95 -3.80
N LEU A 59 -0.86 0.07 -3.47
CA LEU A 59 -1.88 -0.02 -2.43
C LEU A 59 -2.97 -1.03 -2.76
N ARG A 60 -3.36 -1.14 -4.03
CA ARG A 60 -4.31 -2.19 -4.47
C ARG A 60 -3.74 -3.60 -4.32
N ALA A 61 -2.47 -3.80 -4.67
CA ALA A 61 -1.80 -5.08 -4.47
C ALA A 61 -1.71 -5.45 -2.98
N MET A 62 -1.40 -4.49 -2.13
CA MET A 62 -1.37 -4.67 -0.67
C MET A 62 -2.76 -4.99 -0.11
N ALA A 63 -3.79 -4.26 -0.53
CA ALA A 63 -5.18 -4.46 -0.13
C ALA A 63 -5.65 -5.88 -0.46
N ALA A 64 -5.36 -6.36 -1.68
CA ALA A 64 -5.65 -7.73 -2.10
C ALA A 64 -4.89 -8.78 -1.27
N GLY A 65 -3.65 -8.50 -0.87
CA GLY A 65 -2.84 -9.42 -0.05
C GLY A 65 -3.33 -9.55 1.39
N ILE A 66 -3.83 -8.48 2.00
CA ILE A 66 -4.34 -8.48 3.38
C ILE A 66 -5.84 -8.88 3.42
N GLY A 67 -6.54 -8.81 2.30
CA GLY A 67 -7.96 -9.16 2.21
C GLY A 67 -8.90 -8.00 2.60
N VAL A 68 -8.46 -6.77 2.41
CA VAL A 68 -9.27 -5.56 2.66
C VAL A 68 -9.48 -4.77 1.37
N PRO A 69 -10.55 -3.97 1.26
CA PRO A 69 -10.72 -3.09 0.11
C PRO A 69 -9.66 -1.99 0.01
N TYR A 70 -9.29 -1.60 -1.21
CA TYR A 70 -8.36 -0.49 -1.48
C TYR A 70 -8.82 0.82 -0.84
N THR A 71 -10.09 1.16 -1.01
CA THR A 71 -10.78 2.35 -0.49
C THR A 71 -10.74 2.42 1.02
N SER A 72 -11.00 1.29 1.70
CA SER A 72 -10.87 1.19 3.15
C SER A 72 -9.41 1.30 3.63
N LEU A 73 -8.44 0.78 2.86
CA LEU A 73 -7.00 0.84 3.19
C LEU A 73 -6.40 2.23 2.95
N SER A 74 -6.75 2.86 1.84
CA SER A 74 -6.18 4.14 1.36
C SER A 74 -6.98 5.36 1.80
N ALA A 75 -8.18 5.16 2.35
CA ALA A 75 -9.20 6.20 2.57
C ALA A 75 -9.58 7.00 1.31
N ASP A 76 -9.25 6.49 0.11
CA ASP A 76 -9.57 7.11 -1.17
C ASP A 76 -10.85 6.52 -1.78
N TYR A 77 -11.93 7.31 -1.72
CA TYR A 77 -13.23 6.99 -2.31
C TYR A 77 -13.49 7.70 -3.64
N SER A 78 -12.50 8.42 -4.19
CA SER A 78 -12.66 9.28 -5.39
C SER A 78 -13.16 8.54 -6.63
N GLN A 79 -12.82 7.26 -6.77
CA GLN A 79 -13.22 6.41 -7.90
C GLN A 79 -14.30 5.38 -7.52
N THR A 80 -15.12 5.67 -6.51
CA THR A 80 -16.24 4.82 -6.12
C THR A 80 -17.58 5.50 -6.32
N ASN A 81 -18.60 4.69 -6.59
CA ASN A 81 -20.00 5.10 -6.55
C ASN A 81 -20.75 4.34 -5.45
N TYR A 82 -21.95 4.82 -5.11
CA TYR A 82 -22.75 4.25 -4.03
C TYR A 82 -22.95 2.72 -4.13
N SER A 83 -23.24 2.21 -5.32
CA SER A 83 -23.45 0.77 -5.53
C SER A 83 -22.17 -0.04 -5.27
N SER A 84 -21.02 0.44 -5.77
CA SER A 84 -19.71 -0.20 -5.53
C SER A 84 -19.30 -0.14 -4.06
N SER A 85 -19.46 1.01 -3.39
CA SER A 85 -19.13 1.16 -1.96
C SER A 85 -20.03 0.30 -1.09
N ARG A 86 -21.31 0.13 -1.46
CA ARG A 86 -22.23 -0.74 -0.74
C ARG A 86 -21.85 -2.22 -0.90
N LEU A 87 -21.49 -2.65 -2.11
CA LEU A 87 -21.01 -4.01 -2.35
C LEU A 87 -19.75 -4.29 -1.51
N GLU A 88 -18.79 -3.38 -1.57
CA GLU A 88 -17.54 -3.44 -0.81
C GLU A 88 -17.79 -3.54 0.70
N LEU A 89 -18.71 -2.73 1.25
CA LEU A 89 -19.08 -2.77 2.66
C LEU A 89 -19.67 -4.13 3.05
N LEU A 90 -20.51 -4.73 2.20
CA LEU A 90 -21.12 -6.03 2.46
C LEU A 90 -20.06 -7.14 2.47
N GLU A 91 -19.19 -7.16 1.46
CA GLU A 91 -18.10 -8.14 1.35
C GLU A 91 -17.12 -8.02 2.54
N SER A 92 -16.74 -6.79 2.89
CA SER A 92 -15.87 -6.52 4.04
C SER A 92 -16.50 -7.02 5.34
N ARG A 93 -17.80 -6.79 5.54
CA ARG A 93 -18.51 -7.29 6.74
C ARG A 93 -18.51 -8.82 6.79
N ASP A 94 -18.70 -9.49 5.66
CA ASP A 94 -18.62 -10.96 5.62
C ASP A 94 -17.21 -11.44 5.97
N HIS A 95 -16.17 -10.80 5.43
CA HIS A 95 -14.78 -11.09 5.78
C HIS A 95 -14.50 -10.91 7.29
N TRP A 96 -14.92 -9.78 7.87
CA TRP A 96 -14.73 -9.51 9.29
C TRP A 96 -15.47 -10.51 10.18
N ARG A 97 -16.67 -10.96 9.80
CA ARG A 97 -17.39 -11.99 10.55
C ARG A 97 -16.65 -13.32 10.58
N ILE A 98 -15.97 -13.69 9.50
CA ILE A 98 -15.15 -14.91 9.45
C ILE A 98 -13.98 -14.78 10.44
N LEU A 99 -13.23 -13.67 10.38
CA LEU A 99 -12.10 -13.44 11.28
C LEU A 99 -12.52 -13.38 12.76
N GLN A 100 -13.63 -12.69 13.05
CA GLN A 100 -14.18 -12.64 14.40
C GLN A 100 -14.62 -14.04 14.86
N SER A 101 -15.29 -14.82 14.01
CA SER A 101 -15.71 -16.19 14.36
C SER A 101 -14.49 -17.07 14.66
N TRP A 102 -13.44 -16.99 13.83
CA TRP A 102 -12.19 -17.69 14.09
C TRP A 102 -11.58 -17.29 15.43
N MET A 103 -11.53 -15.98 15.76
CA MET A 103 -11.00 -15.49 17.02
C MET A 103 -11.88 -15.88 18.22
N ILE A 104 -13.20 -15.97 18.02
CA ILE A 104 -14.14 -16.44 19.04
C ILE A 104 -13.87 -17.90 19.36
N GLU A 105 -13.78 -18.74 18.33
CA GLU A 105 -13.60 -20.19 18.47
C GLU A 105 -12.25 -20.56 19.05
N ASN A 106 -11.18 -19.89 18.62
CA ASN A 106 -9.81 -20.27 18.97
C ASN A 106 -9.27 -19.55 20.21
N PHE A 107 -9.87 -18.43 20.62
CA PHE A 107 -9.37 -17.64 21.74
C PHE A 107 -10.47 -17.31 22.76
N HIS A 108 -11.49 -16.55 22.37
CA HIS A 108 -12.43 -16.00 23.35
C HIS A 108 -13.24 -17.07 24.08
N ARG A 109 -13.65 -18.14 23.39
CA ARG A 109 -14.41 -19.23 24.02
C ARG A 109 -13.60 -19.86 25.15
N ARG A 110 -12.32 -20.17 24.91
CA ARG A 110 -11.42 -20.72 25.93
C ARG A 110 -11.25 -19.75 27.09
N VAL A 111 -10.92 -18.49 26.80
CA VAL A 111 -10.72 -17.46 27.84
C VAL A 111 -11.96 -17.29 28.70
N PHE A 112 -13.14 -17.26 28.09
CA PHE A 112 -14.41 -17.13 28.81
C PHE A 112 -14.69 -18.33 29.71
N HIS A 113 -14.43 -19.56 29.24
CA HIS A 113 -14.64 -20.78 30.02
C HIS A 113 -13.76 -20.82 31.28
N GLU A 114 -12.48 -20.47 31.15
CA GLU A 114 -11.54 -20.42 32.28
C GLU A 114 -11.89 -19.28 33.24
N TRP A 115 -12.22 -18.11 32.68
CA TRP A 115 -12.58 -16.94 33.49
C TRP A 115 -13.82 -17.19 34.35
N ILE A 116 -14.90 -17.74 33.77
CA ILE A 116 -16.14 -17.95 34.52
C ILE A 116 -15.95 -18.98 35.64
N GLU A 117 -15.14 -20.00 35.41
CA GLU A 117 -14.82 -21.02 36.40
C GLU A 117 -14.03 -20.42 37.57
N LEU A 118 -12.97 -19.68 37.29
CA LEU A 118 -12.17 -19.00 38.31
C LEU A 118 -12.97 -17.92 39.05
N ALA A 119 -13.85 -17.20 38.37
CA ALA A 119 -14.70 -16.18 38.98
C ALA A 119 -15.69 -16.77 39.98
N VAL A 120 -16.25 -17.94 39.68
CA VAL A 120 -17.11 -18.68 40.62
C VAL A 120 -16.30 -19.24 41.79
N LEU A 121 -15.17 -19.89 41.52
CA LEU A 121 -14.31 -20.50 42.55
C LEU A 121 -13.72 -19.48 43.53
N SER A 122 -13.35 -18.29 43.03
CA SER A 122 -12.85 -17.19 43.86
C SER A 122 -13.95 -16.43 44.61
N ASN A 123 -15.21 -16.83 44.42
CA ASN A 123 -16.39 -16.16 44.97
C ASN A 123 -16.55 -14.69 44.51
N ALA A 124 -15.89 -14.31 43.42
CA ALA A 124 -16.06 -13.00 42.78
C ALA A 124 -17.39 -12.91 42.02
N LEU A 125 -17.91 -14.05 41.56
CA LEU A 125 -19.19 -14.15 40.86
C LEU A 125 -20.06 -15.25 41.49
N SER A 126 -21.20 -14.86 42.05
CA SER A 126 -22.18 -15.79 42.62
C SER A 126 -23.18 -16.24 41.56
N LEU A 127 -23.05 -17.47 41.07
CA LEU A 127 -23.96 -18.10 40.10
C LEU A 127 -24.66 -19.32 40.73
N PRO A 128 -25.90 -19.17 41.25
CA PRO A 128 -26.65 -20.28 41.81
C PRO A 128 -26.86 -21.41 40.80
N GLY A 129 -26.51 -22.64 41.19
CA GLY A 129 -26.62 -23.82 40.33
C GLY A 129 -25.51 -23.98 39.29
N TYR A 130 -24.43 -23.18 39.37
CA TYR A 130 -23.27 -23.35 38.48
C TYR A 130 -22.63 -24.74 38.65
N GLU A 131 -22.43 -25.20 39.88
CA GLU A 131 -21.84 -26.51 40.16
C GLU A 131 -22.66 -27.68 39.60
N LEU A 132 -23.99 -27.53 39.55
CA LEU A 132 -24.90 -28.55 39.05
C LEU A 132 -24.99 -28.55 37.51
N ALA A 133 -24.78 -27.40 36.87
CA ALA A 133 -24.95 -27.25 35.43
C ALA A 133 -24.03 -26.15 34.84
N PRO A 134 -22.70 -26.33 34.87
CA PRO A 134 -21.74 -25.30 34.45
C PRO A 134 -21.85 -24.98 32.95
N GLU A 135 -22.19 -25.98 32.13
CA GLU A 135 -22.35 -25.84 30.68
C GLU A 135 -23.41 -24.80 30.28
N ARG A 136 -24.47 -24.65 31.10
CA ARG A 136 -25.50 -23.64 30.83
C ARG A 136 -24.94 -22.22 30.88
N PHE A 137 -23.95 -21.99 31.76
CA PHE A 137 -23.31 -20.68 31.93
C PHE A 137 -22.13 -20.51 30.98
N LYS A 138 -21.48 -21.60 30.56
CA LYS A 138 -20.40 -21.59 29.55
C LYS A 138 -20.93 -21.41 28.11
N ALA A 139 -22.22 -21.70 27.85
CA ALA A 139 -22.88 -21.54 26.55
C ALA A 139 -23.16 -20.06 26.14
N ALA A 140 -22.14 -19.20 26.20
CA ALA A 140 -22.24 -17.82 25.77
C ALA A 140 -22.48 -17.71 24.26
N ARG A 141 -23.48 -16.89 23.88
CA ARG A 141 -23.75 -16.55 22.49
C ARG A 141 -22.86 -15.38 22.05
N TRP A 142 -21.94 -15.65 21.15
CA TRP A 142 -21.12 -14.64 20.51
C TRP A 142 -21.82 -14.10 19.25
N MET A 143 -21.74 -12.78 19.04
CA MET A 143 -22.39 -12.10 17.91
C MET A 143 -21.34 -11.36 17.07
N PRO A 144 -20.65 -12.06 16.14
CA PRO A 144 -19.74 -11.41 15.22
C PRO A 144 -20.52 -10.47 14.29
N ARG A 145 -19.94 -9.30 13.96
CA ARG A 145 -20.61 -8.23 13.22
C ARG A 145 -19.84 -7.75 12.00
#